data_AF-A0A6J4D0Q2-F1
#
_entry.id   AF-A0A6J4D0Q2-F1
#
_cell.length_a   1.000
_cell.length_b   1.000
_cell.length_c   1.000
_cell.angle_alpha   90.00
_cell.angle_beta   90.00
_cell.angle_gamma   90.00
#
_symmetry.space_group_name_H-M   'P 1'
#
loop_
_entity.id
_entity.type
_entity.pdbx_description
1 polymer ?
#
loop_
_entity_poly.entity_id
_entity_poly.type
_entity_poly.pdbx_seq_one_letter_code
_entity_poly.pdbx_strand_id
1 'polypeptide(L)'
;MFRNFLQPLREAYAGYEITFLCNADFLEIVHAYDRSCVDHIIPVDMHKWYRVYALFYRPKMLYLLNQQGYEIVIVPTYHRFPHRDDYLVRLIHAQHKIGSKGLELTRQWHKATENLRPCDMAYTTLLDTTPEELFEFERNKEFFSQLLQRPLTEIQLHLPTLPANNSLSLCQ
;
A
#
# COMPACT_ATOMS: atom_id res chain seq x y z
N MET A 1 -3.70 9.46 -3.58
CA MET A 1 -2.75 9.57 -4.71
C MET A 1 -2.46 8.22 -5.36
N PHE A 2 -2.19 7.16 -4.58
CA PHE A 2 -2.06 5.76 -5.05
C PHE A 2 -3.18 5.26 -5.98
N ARG A 3 -4.43 5.70 -5.76
CA ARG A 3 -5.62 5.23 -6.50
C ARG A 3 -5.51 5.35 -8.02
N ASN A 4 -4.81 6.37 -8.53
CA ASN A 4 -4.60 6.56 -9.97
C ASN A 4 -3.88 5.38 -10.65
N PHE A 5 -3.21 4.54 -9.86
CA PHE A 5 -2.44 3.40 -10.34
C PHE A 5 -3.16 2.05 -10.13
N LEU A 6 -4.34 2.04 -9.50
CA LEU A 6 -5.13 0.83 -9.33
C LEU A 6 -5.63 0.26 -10.66
N GLN A 7 -6.04 1.13 -11.58
CA GLN A 7 -6.51 0.70 -12.91
C GLN A 7 -5.37 0.05 -13.73
N PRO A 8 -4.19 0.68 -13.93
CA PRO A 8 -3.05 0.02 -14.55
C PRO A 8 -2.63 -1.29 -13.87
N LEU A 9 -2.71 -1.36 -12.53
CA LEU A 9 -2.42 -2.57 -11.78
C LEU A 9 -3.45 -3.67 -12.09
N ARG A 10 -4.74 -3.35 -12.08
CA ARG A 10 -5.82 -4.29 -12.41
C ARG A 10 -5.67 -4.86 -13.81
N GLU A 11 -5.31 -4.03 -14.78
CA GLU A 11 -5.06 -4.44 -16.17
C GLU A 11 -3.87 -5.40 -16.28
N ALA A 12 -2.75 -5.05 -15.65
CA ALA A 12 -1.54 -5.86 -15.71
C ALA A 12 -1.68 -7.22 -15.03
N TYR A 13 -2.50 -7.29 -13.98
CA TYR A 13 -2.75 -8.51 -13.22
C TYR A 13 -4.14 -9.09 -13.48
N ALA A 14 -4.76 -8.91 -14.65
CA ALA A 14 -6.16 -9.27 -14.92
C ALA A 14 -6.59 -10.71 -14.53
N GLY A 15 -5.65 -11.67 -14.49
CA GLY A 15 -5.91 -13.05 -14.05
C GLY A 15 -5.85 -13.30 -12.53
N TYR A 16 -5.56 -12.29 -11.72
CA TYR A 16 -5.45 -12.39 -10.26
C TYR A 16 -6.67 -11.83 -9.53
N GLU A 17 -6.93 -12.28 -8.30
CA GLU A 17 -7.78 -11.57 -7.36
C GLU A 17 -6.96 -10.53 -6.59
N ILE A 18 -7.45 -9.30 -6.54
CA ILE A 18 -6.80 -8.17 -5.88
C ILE A 18 -7.51 -7.89 -4.57
N THR A 19 -6.81 -8.14 -3.46
CA THR A 19 -7.23 -7.70 -2.13
C THR A 19 -6.55 -6.39 -1.76
N PHE A 20 -7.34 -5.36 -1.47
CA PHE A 20 -6.84 -4.07 -1.04
C PHE A 20 -6.95 -3.89 0.46
N LEU A 21 -5.79 -3.85 1.12
CA LEU A 21 -5.65 -3.55 2.54
C LEU A 21 -5.54 -2.03 2.73
N CYS A 22 -6.56 -1.40 3.30
CA CYS A 22 -6.63 0.07 3.41
C CYS A 22 -6.95 0.53 4.84
N ASN A 23 -6.71 1.81 5.15
CA ASN A 23 -7.20 2.38 6.41
C ASN A 23 -8.74 2.42 6.38
N ALA A 24 -9.37 1.96 7.47
CA ALA A 24 -10.82 1.98 7.65
C ALA A 24 -11.43 3.38 7.46
N ASP A 25 -10.69 4.45 7.80
CA ASP A 25 -11.16 5.84 7.62
C ASP A 25 -11.40 6.21 6.15
N PHE A 26 -10.77 5.50 5.20
CA PHE A 26 -10.93 5.75 3.77
C PHE A 26 -11.93 4.79 3.11
N LEU A 27 -12.59 3.93 3.87
CA LEU A 27 -13.40 2.84 3.34
C LEU A 27 -14.54 3.33 2.43
N GLU A 28 -15.20 4.43 2.79
CA GLU A 28 -16.24 5.05 1.95
C GLU A 28 -15.69 5.44 0.58
N ILE A 29 -14.55 6.12 0.55
CA ILE A 29 -13.93 6.56 -0.69
C ILE A 29 -13.46 5.34 -1.51
N VAL A 30 -12.90 4.31 -0.87
CA VAL A 30 -12.46 3.09 -1.57
C VAL A 30 -13.66 2.39 -2.20
N HIS A 31 -14.78 2.28 -1.47
CA HIS A 31 -16.01 1.70 -2.01
C HIS A 31 -16.57 2.50 -3.19
N ALA A 32 -16.56 3.82 -3.10
CA ALA A 32 -17.16 4.69 -4.11
C ALA A 32 -16.42 4.67 -5.45
N TYR A 33 -15.08 4.61 -5.45
CA TYR A 33 -14.32 4.72 -6.72
C TYR A 33 -13.27 3.65 -7.01
N ASP A 34 -12.91 2.77 -6.08
CA ASP A 34 -11.86 1.76 -6.33
C ASP A 34 -12.40 0.34 -6.55
N ARG A 35 -13.69 0.11 -6.29
CA ARG A 35 -14.31 -1.21 -6.36
C ARG A 35 -14.23 -1.91 -7.71
N SER A 36 -14.11 -1.16 -8.81
CA SER A 36 -13.91 -1.74 -10.15
C SER A 36 -12.52 -2.36 -10.34
N CYS A 37 -11.54 -1.96 -9.51
CA CYS A 37 -10.15 -2.38 -9.63
C CYS A 37 -9.75 -3.41 -8.56
N VAL A 38 -10.61 -3.66 -7.56
CA VAL A 38 -10.28 -4.51 -6.40
C VAL A 38 -11.43 -5.45 -6.08
N ASP A 39 -11.12 -6.73 -5.89
CA ASP A 39 -12.09 -7.79 -5.66
C ASP A 39 -12.49 -7.84 -4.18
N HIS A 40 -11.50 -7.72 -3.30
CA HIS A 40 -11.67 -7.73 -1.85
C HIS A 40 -11.09 -6.47 -1.21
N ILE A 41 -11.74 -6.00 -0.15
CA ILE A 41 -11.27 -4.86 0.64
C ILE A 41 -11.19 -5.31 2.08
N ILE A 42 -10.02 -5.12 2.69
CA ILE A 42 -9.81 -5.39 4.12
C ILE A 42 -9.49 -4.05 4.79
N PRO A 43 -10.43 -3.47 5.55
CA PRO A 43 -10.15 -2.25 6.30
C PRO A 43 -9.33 -2.56 7.55
N VAL A 44 -8.31 -1.74 7.78
CA VAL A 44 -7.47 -1.73 8.99
C VAL A 44 -7.85 -0.54 9.83
N ASP A 45 -8.28 -0.80 11.06
CA ASP A 45 -8.52 0.22 12.07
C ASP A 45 -7.16 0.64 12.66
N MET A 46 -6.65 1.78 12.20
CA MET A 46 -5.35 2.30 12.64
C MET A 46 -5.36 2.70 14.11
N HIS A 47 -6.51 3.08 14.68
CA HIS A 47 -6.61 3.37 16.11
C HIS A 47 -6.39 2.11 16.95
N LYS A 48 -6.98 0.97 16.54
CA LYS A 48 -6.73 -0.34 17.17
C LYS A 48 -5.32 -0.87 16.89
N TRP A 49 -4.72 -0.51 15.74
CA TRP A 49 -3.38 -0.95 15.37
C TRP A 49 -2.27 -0.45 16.31
N TYR A 50 -2.40 0.76 16.86
CA TYR A 50 -1.34 1.39 17.68
C TYR A 50 -1.62 1.43 19.19
N ARG A 51 -2.86 1.20 19.64
CA ARG A 51 -3.25 1.31 21.05
C ARG A 51 -3.15 -0.03 21.80
N VAL A 52 -3.61 -0.06 23.05
CA VAL A 52 -3.67 -1.26 23.92
C VAL A 52 -4.37 -2.43 23.22
N TYR A 53 -5.32 -2.17 22.31
CA TYR A 53 -5.99 -3.20 21.51
C TYR A 53 -5.08 -3.94 20.52
N ALA A 54 -3.88 -3.42 20.23
CA ALA A 54 -2.94 -4.00 19.27
C ALA A 54 -2.55 -5.44 19.61
N LEU A 55 -2.50 -5.78 20.91
CA LEU A 55 -2.16 -7.13 21.39
C LEU A 55 -3.12 -8.21 20.87
N PHE A 56 -4.39 -7.89 20.67
CA PHE A 56 -5.38 -8.82 20.13
C PHE A 56 -5.70 -8.54 18.66
N TYR A 57 -5.64 -7.26 18.27
CA TYR A 57 -6.03 -6.84 16.93
C TYR A 57 -5.00 -7.28 15.88
N ARG A 58 -3.69 -7.10 16.11
CA ARG A 58 -2.67 -7.46 15.12
C ARG A 58 -2.63 -8.98 14.85
N PRO A 59 -2.60 -9.87 15.85
CA PRO A 59 -2.64 -11.30 15.59
C PRO A 59 -3.92 -11.74 14.87
N LYS A 60 -5.07 -11.16 15.23
CA LYS A 60 -6.34 -11.43 14.52
C LYS A 60 -6.27 -11.03 13.05
N MET A 61 -5.77 -9.83 12.75
CA MET A 61 -5.60 -9.36 11.36
C MET A 61 -4.62 -10.25 10.59
N LEU A 62 -3.49 -10.61 11.19
CA LEU A 62 -2.51 -11.51 10.58
C LEU A 62 -3.08 -12.90 10.31
N TYR A 63 -3.88 -13.43 11.23
CA TYR A 63 -4.58 -14.70 11.03
C TYR A 63 -5.51 -14.60 9.81
N LEU A 64 -6.36 -13.57 9.75
CA LEU A 64 -7.28 -13.37 8.63
C LEU A 64 -6.55 -13.21 7.29
N LEU A 65 -5.45 -12.46 7.26
CA LEU A 65 -4.63 -12.27 6.07
C LEU A 65 -3.99 -13.58 5.61
N ASN A 66 -3.44 -14.37 6.53
CA ASN A 66 -2.78 -15.62 6.18
C ASN A 66 -3.74 -16.76 5.81
N GLN A 67 -5.04 -16.64 6.10
CA GLN A 67 -6.05 -17.60 5.63
C GLN A 67 -6.35 -17.47 4.13
N GLN A 68 -6.02 -16.35 3.49
CA GLN A 68 -6.35 -16.10 2.07
C GLN A 68 -5.31 -16.68 1.09
N GLY A 69 -4.08 -16.95 1.53
CA GLY A 69 -3.03 -17.54 0.68
C GLY A 69 -2.58 -16.66 -0.49
N TYR A 70 -2.04 -15.47 -0.22
CA TYR A 70 -1.58 -14.54 -1.25
C TYR A 70 -0.34 -15.04 -1.99
N GLU A 71 -0.31 -14.89 -3.32
CA GLU A 71 0.91 -15.13 -4.11
C GLU A 71 1.84 -13.91 -4.06
N ILE A 72 1.27 -12.71 -4.15
CA ILE A 72 2.00 -11.44 -4.26
C ILE A 72 1.50 -10.44 -3.22
N VAL A 73 2.42 -9.82 -2.48
CA VAL A 73 2.19 -8.66 -1.62
C VAL A 73 2.93 -7.47 -2.20
N ILE A 74 2.22 -6.35 -2.40
CA ILE A 74 2.79 -5.11 -2.95
C ILE A 74 2.66 -3.99 -1.90
N VAL A 75 3.79 -3.36 -1.56
CA VAL A 75 3.85 -2.20 -0.67
C VAL A 75 4.49 -1.02 -1.40
N PRO A 76 3.69 -0.14 -2.04
CA PRO A 76 4.19 0.98 -2.84
C PRO A 76 4.68 2.16 -2.00
N THR A 77 4.61 2.07 -0.67
CA THR A 77 4.87 3.20 0.23
C THR A 77 6.37 3.56 0.26
N TYR A 78 6.69 4.78 -0.16
CA TYR A 78 8.07 5.30 -0.17
C TYR A 78 8.67 5.44 1.23
N HIS A 79 7.89 5.91 2.20
CA HIS A 79 8.28 5.95 3.61
C HIS A 79 7.76 4.70 4.33
N ARG A 80 8.57 3.63 4.33
CA ARG A 80 8.23 2.39 5.03
C ARG A 80 8.31 2.56 6.54
N PHE A 81 7.33 2.00 7.25
CA PHE A 81 7.31 1.99 8.71
C PHE A 81 7.57 0.57 9.25
N PRO A 82 8.69 0.32 9.96
CA PRO A 82 9.04 -1.01 10.48
C PRO A 82 7.95 -1.67 11.35
N HIS A 83 7.17 -0.86 12.08
CA HIS A 83 6.13 -1.33 12.99
C HIS A 83 4.75 -1.49 12.35
N ARG A 84 4.62 -1.21 11.05
CA ARG A 84 3.35 -1.33 10.31
C ARG A 84 3.53 -2.09 9.01
N ASP A 85 4.23 -1.48 8.05
CA ASP A 85 4.31 -1.98 6.68
C ASP A 85 5.23 -3.20 6.62
N ASP A 86 6.48 -3.06 7.07
CA ASP A 86 7.46 -4.16 7.10
C ASP A 86 7.02 -5.28 8.07
N TYR A 87 6.35 -4.91 9.17
CA TYR A 87 5.78 -5.87 10.12
C TYR A 87 4.75 -6.79 9.45
N LEU A 88 3.84 -6.23 8.66
CA LEU A 88 2.84 -7.00 7.91
C LEU A 88 3.53 -7.87 6.85
N VAL A 89 4.40 -7.28 6.04
CA VAL A 89 5.09 -8.00 4.96
C VAL A 89 5.88 -9.18 5.49
N ARG A 90 6.57 -9.03 6.63
CA ARG A 90 7.32 -10.12 7.25
C ARG A 90 6.43 -11.29 7.66
N LEU A 91 5.20 -11.03 8.10
CA LEU A 91 4.32 -12.02 8.72
C LEU A 91 3.21 -12.55 7.81
N ILE A 92 2.96 -11.91 6.68
CA ILE A 92 2.08 -12.45 5.63
C ILE A 92 2.87 -13.50 4.84
N HIS A 93 2.31 -14.68 4.66
CA HIS A 93 2.85 -15.71 3.78
C HIS A 93 2.48 -15.37 2.34
N ALA A 94 3.50 -15.05 1.55
CA ALA A 94 3.39 -14.83 0.11
C ALA A 94 4.71 -15.18 -0.56
N GLN A 95 4.63 -15.68 -1.79
CA GLN A 95 5.79 -16.08 -2.58
C GLN A 95 6.59 -14.86 -3.04
N HIS A 96 5.90 -13.79 -3.42
CA HIS A 96 6.49 -12.55 -3.87
C HIS A 96 6.06 -11.40 -2.96
N LYS A 97 7.05 -10.66 -2.45
CA LYS A 97 6.85 -9.51 -1.57
C LYS A 97 7.62 -8.34 -2.14
N ILE A 98 6.90 -7.45 -2.81
CA ILE A 98 7.46 -6.35 -3.60
C ILE A 98 7.25 -5.05 -2.84
N GLY A 99 8.32 -4.33 -2.56
CA GLY A 99 8.29 -3.08 -1.80
C GLY A 99 9.08 -1.98 -2.47
N SER A 100 8.85 -0.74 -2.04
CA SER A 100 9.73 0.37 -2.37
C SER A 100 10.97 0.33 -1.48
N LYS A 101 12.17 0.51 -2.06
CA LYS A 101 13.41 0.64 -1.27
C LYS A 101 13.33 1.83 -0.29
N GLY A 102 12.62 2.88 -0.70
CA GLY A 102 12.20 3.97 0.16
C GLY A 102 13.31 4.92 0.60
N LEU A 103 12.93 5.95 1.37
CA LEU A 103 13.81 7.06 1.80
C LEU A 103 15.01 6.59 2.64
N GLU A 104 14.78 5.65 3.55
CA GLU A 104 15.74 5.21 4.56
C GLU A 104 17.04 4.69 3.91
N LEU A 105 16.93 3.93 2.82
CA LEU A 105 18.09 3.43 2.08
C LEU A 105 18.63 4.41 1.04
N THR A 106 17.80 5.28 0.46
CA THR A 106 18.26 6.22 -0.58
C THR A 106 18.98 7.45 -0.01
N ARG A 107 18.50 8.02 1.10
CA ARG A 107 19.08 9.25 1.68
C ARG A 107 19.81 9.03 3.00
N GLN A 108 19.50 7.96 3.73
CA GLN A 108 20.06 7.72 5.06
C GLN A 108 20.96 6.48 5.10
N TRP A 109 21.67 6.18 4.00
CA TRP A 109 22.56 5.02 3.91
C TRP A 109 23.62 4.94 5.03
N HIS A 110 24.06 6.10 5.56
CA HIS A 110 24.97 6.16 6.72
C HIS A 110 24.31 5.80 8.07
N LYS A 111 22.98 5.94 8.16
CA LYS A 111 22.14 5.49 9.28
C LYS A 111 21.42 4.17 8.96
N ALA A 112 21.72 3.55 7.81
CA ALA A 112 21.28 2.22 7.43
C ALA A 112 21.94 1.20 8.37
N THR A 113 21.45 1.22 9.60
CA THR A 113 21.88 0.41 10.72
C THR A 113 21.45 -1.02 10.48
N GLU A 114 22.02 -1.92 11.27
CA GLU A 114 21.68 -3.34 11.34
C GLU A 114 20.16 -3.60 11.47
N ASN A 115 19.35 -2.60 11.87
CA ASN A 115 17.88 -2.66 12.00
C ASN A 115 17.09 -2.59 10.68
N LEU A 116 17.66 -2.00 9.61
CA LEU A 116 16.98 -1.91 8.31
C LEU A 116 17.10 -3.21 7.51
N ARG A 117 18.20 -3.95 7.69
CA ARG A 117 18.40 -5.24 7.00
C ARG A 117 17.27 -6.24 7.28
N PRO A 118 16.83 -6.46 8.54
CA PRO A 118 15.68 -7.34 8.80
C PRO A 118 14.38 -6.88 8.15
N CYS A 119 14.19 -5.57 7.97
CA CYS A 119 12.99 -5.02 7.32
C CYS A 119 13.06 -5.23 5.80
N ASP A 120 14.24 -5.04 5.19
CA ASP A 120 14.47 -5.31 3.77
C ASP A 120 14.38 -6.79 3.44
N MET A 121 14.89 -7.66 4.32
CA MET A 121 14.82 -9.11 4.18
C MET A 121 13.38 -9.65 4.22
N ALA A 122 12.40 -8.86 4.66
CA ALA A 122 10.99 -9.23 4.56
C ALA A 122 10.50 -9.24 3.10
N TYR A 123 11.18 -8.53 2.20
CA TYR A 123 10.82 -8.38 0.80
C TYR A 123 11.65 -9.33 -0.07
N THR A 124 11.01 -9.92 -1.08
CA THR A 124 11.71 -10.66 -2.14
C THR A 124 12.28 -9.71 -3.18
N THR A 125 11.65 -8.54 -3.34
CA THR A 125 12.04 -7.53 -4.32
C THR A 125 11.82 -6.15 -3.75
N LEU A 126 12.85 -5.32 -3.77
CA LEU A 126 12.77 -3.90 -3.46
C LEU A 126 13.04 -3.11 -4.74
N LEU A 127 12.06 -2.35 -5.20
CA LEU A 127 12.21 -1.47 -6.35
C LEU A 127 12.98 -0.22 -5.94
N ASP A 128 13.96 0.17 -6.75
CA ASP A 128 14.75 1.36 -6.52
C ASP A 128 13.88 2.62 -6.63
N THR A 129 14.36 3.71 -6.05
CA THR A 129 13.64 4.99 -6.04
C THR A 129 14.63 6.10 -6.27
N THR A 130 14.24 7.13 -7.01
CA THR A 130 15.07 8.33 -7.16
C THR A 130 15.24 9.03 -5.80
N PRO A 131 16.44 9.56 -5.49
CA PRO A 131 16.65 10.27 -4.23
C PRO A 131 16.07 11.69 -4.25
N GLU A 132 15.52 12.18 -5.36
CA GLU A 132 14.98 13.53 -5.54
C GLU A 132 13.75 13.81 -4.67
N GLU A 133 13.42 15.07 -4.37
CA GLU A 133 12.16 15.41 -3.70
C GLU A 133 11.03 15.40 -4.71
N LEU A 134 10.29 14.29 -4.74
CA LEU A 134 9.16 14.12 -5.62
C LEU A 134 7.84 14.27 -4.86
N PHE A 135 6.85 14.83 -5.55
CA PHE A 135 5.48 14.78 -5.11
C PHE A 135 4.99 13.32 -5.04
N GLU A 136 4.12 13.00 -4.07
CA GLU A 136 3.68 11.62 -3.79
C GLU A 136 3.05 10.93 -5.01
N PHE A 137 2.39 11.67 -5.90
CA PHE A 137 1.90 11.11 -7.15
C PHE A 137 3.03 10.60 -8.05
N GLU A 138 4.09 11.39 -8.23
CA GLU A 138 5.26 11.02 -9.03
C GLU A 138 6.03 9.86 -8.40
N ARG A 139 6.10 9.78 -7.06
CA ARG A 139 6.62 8.62 -6.34
C ARG A 139 5.88 7.34 -6.68
N ASN A 140 4.55 7.38 -6.60
CA ASN A 140 3.73 6.24 -6.96
C ASN A 140 3.90 5.90 -8.45
N LYS A 141 3.95 6.90 -9.34
CA LYS A 141 4.19 6.70 -10.77
C LYS A 141 5.51 6.00 -11.05
N GLU A 142 6.59 6.40 -10.40
CA GLU A 142 7.91 5.76 -10.47
C GLU A 142 7.82 4.29 -10.03
N PHE A 143 7.23 4.03 -8.86
CA PHE A 143 7.08 2.68 -8.32
C PHE A 143 6.29 1.76 -9.26
N PHE A 144 5.13 2.22 -9.73
CA PHE A 144 4.27 1.42 -10.60
C PHE A 144 4.84 1.26 -12.01
N SER A 145 5.59 2.24 -12.52
CA SER A 145 6.26 2.09 -13.81
C SER A 145 7.33 0.98 -13.77
N GLN A 146 8.05 0.87 -12.65
CA GLN A 146 9.01 -0.22 -12.43
C GLN A 146 8.30 -1.56 -12.22
N LEU A 147 7.27 -1.60 -11.37
CA LEU A 147 6.49 -2.81 -11.09
C LEU A 147 5.91 -3.41 -12.37
N LEU A 148 5.33 -2.56 -13.23
CA LEU A 148 4.66 -2.97 -14.47
C LEU A 148 5.62 -3.03 -15.66
N GLN A 149 6.91 -2.73 -15.47
CA GLN A 149 7.96 -2.72 -16.49
C GLN A 149 7.60 -1.87 -17.73
N ARG A 150 6.83 -0.81 -17.54
CA ARG A 150 6.45 0.14 -18.59
C ARG A 150 6.28 1.54 -18.02
N PRO A 151 6.65 2.61 -18.76
CA PRO A 151 6.37 3.96 -18.31
C PRO A 151 4.86 4.20 -18.28
N LEU A 152 4.38 4.87 -17.22
CA LEU A 152 2.97 5.26 -17.07
C LEU A 152 2.77 6.76 -17.40
N THR A 153 3.37 7.23 -18.50
CA THR A 153 3.37 8.66 -18.86
C THR A 153 1.98 9.21 -19.08
N GLU A 154 1.06 8.38 -19.56
CA GLU A 154 -0.35 8.66 -19.81
C GLU A 154 -1.15 8.92 -18.54
N ILE A 155 -0.72 8.39 -17.40
CA ILE A 155 -1.42 8.55 -16.13
C ILE A 155 -1.15 9.96 -15.60
N GLN A 156 -2.23 10.72 -15.48
CA GLN A 156 -2.26 12.05 -14.89
C GLN A 156 -2.94 12.01 -13.52
N LEU A 157 -2.63 13.00 -12.68
CA LEU A 157 -3.30 13.14 -11.41
C LEU A 157 -4.78 13.45 -11.62
N HIS A 158 -5.64 12.48 -11.29
CA HIS A 158 -7.06 12.68 -11.22
C HIS A 158 -7.52 12.73 -9.75
N LEU A 159 -8.27 13.76 -9.41
CA LEU A 159 -8.97 13.86 -8.13
C LEU A 159 -10.46 13.62 -8.42
N PRO A 160 -11.11 12.64 -7.76
CA PRO A 160 -12.51 12.40 -8.00
C PRO A 160 -13.33 13.65 -7.62
N THR A 161 -14.29 13.98 -8.46
CA THR A 161 -15.30 14.98 -8.11
C THR A 161 -16.16 14.40 -6.97
N LEU A 162 -16.43 15.23 -5.95
CA LEU A 162 -17.36 14.85 -4.89
C LEU A 162 -18.72 14.53 -5.53
N PRO A 163 -19.41 13.46 -5.09
CA PRO A 163 -20.75 13.19 -5.59
C PRO A 163 -21.64 14.40 -5.28
N ALA A 164 -22.44 14.83 -6.26
CA ALA A 164 -23.26 16.04 -6.16
C ALA A 164 -24.30 16.04 -5.02
N ASN A 165 -24.50 14.88 -4.36
CA ASN A 165 -25.45 14.68 -3.27
C ASN A 165 -24.75 14.33 -1.95
N ASN A 166 -23.97 15.25 -1.40
CA ASN A 166 -23.72 15.28 0.03
C ASN A 166 -24.44 16.51 0.58
N SER A 167 -25.74 16.37 0.88
CA SER A 167 -26.31 17.14 1.97
C SER A 167 -25.56 16.69 3.22
N LEU A 168 -24.50 17.42 3.55
CA LEU A 168 -23.91 17.37 4.88
C LEU A 168 -25.02 17.84 5.83
N SER A 169 -25.85 16.90 6.30
CA SER A 169 -26.64 17.12 7.49
C SER A 169 -25.62 17.27 8.62
N LEU A 170 -25.22 18.51 8.86
CA LEU A 170 -24.65 18.97 10.10
C LEU A 170 -25.63 18.53 11.19
N CYS A 171 -25.34 17.41 11.85
CA CYS A 171 -25.99 17.08 13.11
C CYS A 171 -25.71 18.25 14.06
N GLN A 172 -26.78 18.98 14.38
CA GLN A 172 -26.84 19.96 15.46
C GLN A 172 -26.67 19.29 16.81
#